data_AF-A0A3D4PHA1-F1
#
_entry.id   AF-A0A3D4PHA1-F1
#
_cell.length_a   1.000
_cell.length_b   1.000
_cell.length_c   1.000
_cell.angle_alpha   90.00
_cell.angle_beta   90.00
_cell.angle_gamma   90.00
#
_symmetry.space_group_name_H-M   'P 1'
#
loop_
_entity.id
_entity.type
_entity.pdbx_description
1 polymer ?
#
loop_
_entity_poly.entity_id
_entity_poly.type
_entity_poly.pdbx_seq_one_letter_code
_entity_poly.pdbx_strand_id
1 'polypeptide(L)'
;GDQGLYLRRDIFNSLGGFPQEPFLEDLIFSKRLKKLGRIAVSRQKIIVSPRRWQKKGLLRQTIRNWTIITLAHCGVSPTRLAKMYSSVR
;
A
#
# COMPACT_ATOMS: atom_id res chain seq x y z
N GLY A 1 5.89 -3.49 6.72
CA GLY A 1 5.62 -2.92 5.40
C GLY A 1 6.81 -3.17 4.51
N ASP A 2 6.62 -3.03 3.21
CA ASP A 2 7.65 -3.10 2.17
C ASP A 2 7.87 -1.76 1.45
N GLN A 3 7.14 -0.73 1.88
CA GLN A 3 7.21 0.62 1.37
C GLN A 3 7.79 1.57 2.42
N GLY A 4 8.52 2.58 1.96
CA GLY A 4 8.99 3.69 2.78
C GLY A 4 8.66 5.00 2.08
N LEU A 5 7.86 5.84 2.74
CA LEU A 5 7.47 7.16 2.24
C LEU A 5 8.31 8.22 2.94
N TYR A 6 8.94 9.10 2.15
CA TYR A 6 9.67 10.26 2.65
C TYR A 6 9.07 11.52 2.04
N LEU A 7 8.62 12.43 2.89
CA LEU A 7 7.95 13.67 2.51
C LEU A 7 8.17 14.75 3.57
N ARG A 8 7.95 16.01 3.20
CA ARG A 8 8.01 17.12 4.16
C ARG A 8 6.86 17.01 5.17
N ARG A 9 7.14 17.38 6.42
CA ARG A 9 6.19 17.28 7.54
C ARG A 9 4.94 18.13 7.33
N ASP A 10 5.09 19.30 6.74
CA ASP A 10 3.97 20.20 6.44
C ASP A 10 2.99 19.58 5.43
N ILE A 11 3.47 18.89 4.40
CA ILE A 11 2.63 18.16 3.44
C ILE A 11 1.88 17.01 4.13
N PHE A 12 2.55 16.28 5.03
CA PHE A 12 1.90 15.22 5.79
C PHE A 12 0.74 15.78 6.64
N ASN A 13 0.99 16.87 7.35
CA ASN A 13 0.00 17.53 8.20
C ASN A 13 -1.15 18.15 7.38
N SER A 14 -0.86 18.76 6.23
CA SER A 14 -1.89 19.35 5.36
C SER A 14 -2.85 18.30 4.79
N LEU A 15 -2.40 17.04 4.66
CA LEU A 15 -3.23 15.92 4.23
C LEU A 15 -4.02 15.25 5.38
N GLY A 16 -3.86 15.73 6.62
CA GLY A 16 -4.45 15.11 7.81
C GLY A 16 -3.78 13.79 8.22
N GLY A 17 -2.56 13.54 7.75
CA GLY A 17 -1.83 12.31 7.99
C GLY A 17 -2.34 11.10 7.20
N PHE A 18 -2.05 9.89 7.70
CA PHE A 18 -2.54 8.66 7.08
C PHE A 18 -4.06 8.53 7.25
N PRO A 19 -4.78 8.06 6.21
CA PRO A 19 -6.20 7.80 6.34
C PRO A 19 -6.44 6.66 7.34
N GLN A 20 -7.50 6.76 8.15
CA GLN A 20 -7.92 5.72 9.10
C GLN A 20 -8.64 4.57 8.39
N GLU A 21 -7.97 3.97 7.41
CA GLU A 21 -8.49 2.84 6.65
C GLU A 21 -7.85 1.55 7.18
N PRO A 22 -8.60 0.44 7.30
CA PRO A 22 -8.10 -0.80 7.88
C PRO A 22 -7.09 -1.52 6.99
N PHE A 23 -6.97 -1.10 5.73
CA PHE A 23 -6.10 -1.70 4.72
C PHE A 23 -5.85 -0.74 3.56
N LEU A 24 -4.66 -0.81 2.94
CA LEU A 24 -4.28 0.05 1.81
C LEU A 24 -4.23 1.54 2.13
N GLU A 25 -4.06 1.89 3.41
CA GLU A 25 -3.87 3.24 3.90
C GLU A 25 -2.73 3.95 3.16
N ASP A 26 -1.62 3.24 2.92
CA ASP A 26 -0.44 3.73 2.18
C ASP A 26 -0.76 4.04 0.70
N LEU A 27 -1.56 3.19 0.05
CA LEU A 27 -1.98 3.38 -1.34
C LEU A 27 -2.88 4.62 -1.46
N ILE A 28 -3.83 4.77 -0.56
CA ILE A 28 -4.76 5.90 -0.52
C ILE A 28 -3.98 7.20 -0.23
N PHE A 29 -3.07 7.16 0.73
CA PHE A 29 -2.20 8.28 1.05
C PHE A 29 -1.32 8.67 -0.15
N SER A 30 -0.71 7.69 -0.83
CA SER A 30 0.08 7.91 -2.04
C SER A 30 -0.75 8.52 -3.19
N LYS A 31 -2.01 8.09 -3.35
CA LYS A 31 -2.94 8.71 -4.32
C LYS A 31 -3.24 10.17 -3.98
N ARG A 32 -3.39 10.52 -2.69
CA ARG A 32 -3.56 11.91 -2.24
C ARG A 32 -2.30 12.74 -2.51
N LEU A 33 -1.12 12.21 -2.19
CA LEU A 33 0.17 12.86 -2.46
C LEU A 33 0.37 13.14 -3.95
N LYS A 34 0.01 12.21 -4.83
CA LYS A 34 0.12 12.37 -6.28
C LYS A 34 -0.72 13.54 -6.81
N LYS A 35 -1.78 13.97 -6.10
CA LYS A 35 -2.57 15.16 -6.46
C LYS A 35 -1.87 16.47 -6.09
N LEU A 36 -0.95 16.46 -5.13
CA LEU A 36 -0.20 17.64 -4.70
C LEU A 36 1.06 17.90 -5.53
N GLY A 37 1.54 16.91 -6.28
CA GLY A 37 2.74 17.06 -7.11
C GLY A 37 3.31 15.74 -7.61
N ARG A 38 4.58 15.79 -8.01
CA ARG A 38 5.31 14.63 -8.54
C ARG A 38 5.90 13.80 -7.39
N ILE A 39 5.75 12.49 -7.48
CA ILE A 39 6.40 11.52 -6.58
C ILE A 39 7.63 10.96 -7.30
N ALA A 40 8.79 11.04 -6.66
CA ALA A 40 10.01 10.41 -7.13
C ALA A 40 10.23 9.06 -6.42
N VAL A 41 10.73 8.07 -7.15
CA VAL A 41 11.13 6.77 -6.59
C VAL A 41 12.63 6.80 -6.37
N SER A 42 13.06 6.60 -5.12
CA SER A 42 14.47 6.51 -4.82
C SER A 42 15.08 5.21 -5.37
N ARG A 43 16.35 5.27 -5.78
CA ARG A 43 17.16 4.09 -6.14
C ARG A 43 17.61 3.28 -4.93
N GLN A 44 17.47 3.82 -3.72
CA GLN A 44 17.78 3.09 -2.49
C GLN A 44 16.75 1.98 -2.26
N LYS A 45 17.22 0.83 -1.77
CA LYS A 45 16.38 -0.34 -1.52
C LYS A 45 16.09 -0.48 -0.04
N ILE A 46 14.83 -0.75 0.29
CA ILE A 46 14.43 -1.17 1.63
C ILE A 46 14.48 -2.70 1.66
N ILE A 47 15.29 -3.26 2.55
CA ILE A 47 15.40 -4.71 2.71
C ILE A 47 14.23 -5.18 3.57
N VAL A 48 13.42 -6.08 3.02
CA VAL A 48 12.22 -6.60 3.67
C VAL A 48 12.31 -8.11 3.79
N SER A 49 11.81 -8.65 4.90
CA SER A 49 11.83 -10.09 5.15
C SER A 49 10.95 -10.85 4.14
N PRO A 50 11.48 -11.88 3.44
CA PRO A 50 10.73 -12.63 2.42
C PRO A 50 9.76 -13.67 3.00
N ARG A 51 9.65 -13.80 4.33
CA ARG A 51 8.84 -14.83 5.03
C ARG A 51 7.44 -15.06 4.43
N ARG A 52 6.71 -13.99 4.06
CA ARG A 52 5.37 -14.11 3.47
C ARG A 52 5.38 -14.79 2.10
N TRP A 53 6.36 -14.43 1.28
CA TRP A 53 6.55 -14.99 -0.06
C TRP A 53 6.99 -16.45 0.01
N GLN A 54 7.86 -16.80 0.96
CA GLN A 54 8.28 -18.18 1.20
C GLN A 54 7.11 -19.07 1.66
N LYS A 55 6.29 -18.61 2.61
CA LYS A 55 5.15 -19.38 3.15
C LYS A 55 4.04 -19.63 2.12
N LYS A 56 3.80 -18.68 1.21
CA LYS A 56 2.63 -18.71 0.30
C LYS A 56 2.95 -18.99 -1.16
N GLY A 57 4.24 -19.02 -1.51
CA GLY A 57 4.72 -19.11 -2.89
C GLY A 57 4.79 -17.73 -3.55
N LEU A 58 5.85 -17.52 -4.33
CA LEU A 58 6.15 -16.25 -5.01
C LEU A 58 4.99 -15.83 -5.92
N LEU A 59 4.63 -16.69 -6.88
CA LEU A 59 3.60 -16.39 -7.88
C LEU A 59 2.22 -16.14 -7.26
N ARG A 60 1.81 -17.01 -6.31
CA ARG A 60 0.50 -16.91 -5.64
C ARG A 60 0.38 -15.60 -4.85
N GLN A 61 1.46 -15.18 -4.20
CA GLN A 61 1.49 -13.90 -3.48
C GLN A 61 1.52 -12.70 -4.44
N THR A 62 2.25 -12.77 -5.57
CA THR A 62 2.24 -11.71 -6.61
C THR A 62 0.84 -11.51 -7.16
N ILE A 63 0.21 -12.58 -7.66
CA ILE A 63 -1.11 -12.53 -8.29
C ILE A 63 -2.12 -11.94 -7.32
N ARG A 64 -2.12 -12.41 -6.07
CA ARG A 64 -3.01 -11.90 -5.03
C ARG A 64 -2.81 -10.42 -4.74
N ASN A 65 -1.56 -9.96 -4.62
CA ASN A 65 -1.27 -8.53 -4.41
C ASN A 65 -1.81 -7.70 -5.59
N TRP A 66 -1.62 -8.17 -6.82
CA TRP A 66 -2.16 -7.51 -8.01
C TRP A 66 -3.69 -7.50 -8.02
N THR A 67 -4.36 -8.61 -7.71
CA THR A 67 -5.83 -8.66 -7.62
C THR A 67 -6.36 -7.60 -6.65
N ILE A 68 -5.75 -7.46 -5.48
CA ILE A 68 -6.16 -6.48 -4.47
C ILE A 68 -5.98 -5.05 -4.97
N ILE A 69 -4.82 -4.75 -5.57
CA ILE A 69 -4.54 -3.41 -6.12
C ILE A 69 -5.54 -3.09 -7.24
N THR A 70 -5.82 -4.05 -8.13
CA THR A 70 -6.80 -3.90 -9.20
C THR A 70 -8.20 -3.63 -8.65
N LEU A 71 -8.67 -4.43 -7.68
CA LEU A 71 -9.97 -4.22 -7.04
C LEU A 71 -10.05 -2.85 -6.33
N ALA A 72 -8.97 -2.42 -5.67
CA ALA A 72 -8.88 -1.09 -5.08
C ALA A 72 -8.94 0.03 -6.14
N HIS A 73 -8.39 -0.21 -7.34
CA HIS A 73 -8.53 0.71 -8.47
C HIS A 73 -9.93 0.71 -9.09
N CYS A 74 -10.65 -0.42 -9.05
CA CYS A 74 -12.05 -0.54 -9.46
C CYS A 74 -13.04 0.06 -8.43
N GLY A 75 -12.58 0.64 -7.32
CA GLY A 75 -13.43 1.30 -6.33
C GLY A 75 -13.98 0.38 -5.23
N VAL A 76 -13.46 -0.84 -5.09
CA VAL A 76 -13.82 -1.71 -3.96
C VAL A 76 -13.33 -1.09 -2.66
N SER A 77 -14.20 -1.05 -1.65
CA SER A 77 -13.87 -0.40 -0.37
C SER A 77 -12.71 -1.10 0.35
N PRO A 78 -11.82 -0.34 1.02
CA PRO A 78 -10.71 -0.89 1.82
C PRO A 78 -11.16 -1.91 2.87
N THR A 79 -12.33 -1.69 3.47
CA THR A 79 -12.96 -2.60 4.43
C THR A 79 -13.26 -3.99 3.85
N ARG A 80 -13.72 -4.08 2.59
CA ARG A 80 -13.95 -5.36 1.91
C ARG A 80 -12.64 -6.04 1.54
N LEU A 81 -11.66 -5.27 1.07
CA LEU A 81 -10.33 -5.77 0.73
C LEU A 81 -9.59 -6.30 1.97
N ALA A 82 -9.76 -5.64 3.12
CA ALA A 82 -9.22 -6.10 4.41
C ALA A 82 -9.73 -7.51 4.75
N LYS A 83 -11.04 -7.77 4.60
CA LYS A 83 -11.65 -9.09 4.82
C LYS A 83 -11.11 -10.15 3.85
N MET A 84 -10.95 -9.79 2.57
CA MET A 84 -10.35 -10.69 1.57
C MET A 84 -8.88 -10.99 1.85
N TYR A 85 -8.17 -10.06 2.51
CA TYR A 85 -6.77 -10.23 2.86
C TYR A 85 -6.56 -11.00 4.17
N SER A 86 -7.44 -10.76 5.16
CA SER A 86 -7.38 -11.34 6.50
C SER A 86 -7.68 -12.83 6.54
N SER A 87 -8.44 -13.36 5.57
CA SER A 87 -8.67 -14.81 5.40
C SER A 87 -7.38 -15.62 5.17
N VAL A 88 -6.23 -14.95 5.07
CA VAL A 88 -4.94 -15.57 4.84
C VAL A 88 -3.86 -15.03 5.78
N ARG A 89 -4.21 -14.39 6.89
CA ARG A 89 -3.20 -13.99 7.88
C ARG A 89 -2.58 -15.22 8.53
#